data_AF-A0A0R2U3U5-F1
#
_entry.id   AF-A0A0R2U3U5-F1
#
_cell.length_a   1.000
_cell.length_b   1.000
_cell.length_c   1.000
_cell.angle_alpha   90.00
_cell.angle_beta   90.00
_cell.angle_gamma   90.00
#
_symmetry.space_group_name_H-M   'P 1'
#
loop_
_entity.id
_entity.type
_entity.pdbx_description
1 polymer ?
#
loop_
_entity_poly.entity_id
_entity_poly.type
_entity_poly.pdbx_seq_one_letter_code
_entity_poly.pdbx_strand_id
1 'polypeptide(L)'
;MRHYEIVFLVHPDQSEQVPGMVERYTASVVAGNGTVHRTEDWGRRQLAYPINKIHKAHYILMNVECGQDVLDELNSTFRYNDAVIRSMVIRRKDAVTGESPIMKLENSERADKEARERRNAAKAAADKAKAVADAAEEEKESDVAEAVAEVEVEVEEQSDADKGE
;
A
#
# COMPACT_ATOMS: atom_id res chain seq x y z
N MET A 1 13.90 34.75 -3.70
CA MET A 1 12.60 34.07 -3.91
C MET A 1 11.92 33.87 -2.56
N ARG A 2 10.65 33.47 -2.52
CA ARG A 2 9.92 33.26 -1.26
C ARG A 2 9.54 31.79 -1.13
N HIS A 3 9.44 31.31 0.11
CA HIS A 3 8.99 29.96 0.40
C HIS A 3 7.47 29.91 0.53
N TYR A 4 6.87 28.92 -0.12
CA TYR A 4 5.46 28.65 -0.08
C TYR A 4 5.21 27.18 0.23
N GLU A 5 4.13 26.96 0.96
CA GLU A 5 3.56 25.65 1.20
C GLU A 5 2.21 25.60 0.51
N ILE A 6 2.07 24.67 -0.41
CA ILE A 6 0.90 24.52 -1.26
C ILE A 6 0.26 23.19 -0.89
N VAL A 7 -0.97 23.26 -0.42
CA VAL A 7 -1.83 22.08 -0.21
C VAL A 7 -2.95 22.16 -1.21
N PHE A 8 -3.16 21.09 -1.97
CA PHE A 8 -4.30 21.01 -2.88
C PHE A 8 -4.96 19.64 -2.80
N LEU A 9 -6.27 19.66 -3.02
CA LEU A 9 -7.15 18.52 -2.94
C LEU A 9 -7.62 18.19 -4.36
N VAL A 10 -7.45 16.94 -4.76
CA VAL A 10 -7.87 16.44 -6.07
C VAL A 10 -9.10 15.54 -5.92
N HIS A 11 -9.97 15.58 -6.93
CA HIS A 11 -11.12 14.71 -7.04
C HIS A 11 -10.70 13.22 -6.95
N PRO A 12 -11.41 12.38 -6.19
CA PRO A 12 -11.01 10.97 -5.98
C PRO A 12 -10.95 10.16 -7.27
N ASP A 13 -11.78 10.49 -8.27
CA ASP A 13 -11.79 9.81 -9.57
C ASP A 13 -10.56 10.12 -10.43
N GLN A 14 -9.88 11.25 -10.19
CA GLN A 14 -8.65 11.63 -10.90
C GLN A 14 -7.39 11.30 -10.12
N SER A 15 -7.49 10.42 -9.12
CA SER A 15 -6.37 10.03 -8.27
C SER A 15 -5.20 9.43 -9.06
N GLU A 16 -5.44 8.76 -10.18
CA GLU A 16 -4.38 8.17 -11.01
C GLU A 16 -3.57 9.22 -11.78
N GLN A 17 -4.14 10.40 -12.02
CA GLN A 17 -3.50 11.49 -12.76
C GLN A 17 -2.60 12.36 -11.87
N VAL A 18 -2.69 12.19 -10.55
CA VAL A 18 -1.98 12.99 -9.54
C VAL A 18 -0.47 13.03 -9.79
N PRO A 19 0.25 11.90 -10.00
CA PRO A 19 1.70 11.94 -10.22
C PRO A 19 2.08 12.81 -11.43
N GLY A 20 1.37 12.68 -12.55
CA GLY A 20 1.61 13.50 -13.74
C GLY A 20 1.21 14.98 -13.57
N MET A 21 0.29 15.30 -12.66
CA MET A 21 0.03 16.69 -12.28
C MET A 21 1.19 17.27 -11.46
N VAL A 22 1.68 16.53 -10.48
CA VAL A 22 2.80 16.92 -9.62
C VAL A 22 4.07 17.15 -10.42
N GLU A 23 4.38 16.28 -11.38
CA GLU A 23 5.53 16.44 -12.28
C GLU A 23 5.42 17.72 -13.12
N ARG A 24 4.24 18.00 -13.69
CA ARG A 24 4.00 19.24 -14.47
C ARG A 24 4.17 20.50 -13.62
N TYR A 25 3.65 20.51 -12.39
CA TYR A 25 3.81 21.65 -11.50
C TYR A 25 5.26 21.82 -11.04
N THR A 26 5.96 20.72 -10.78
CA THR A 26 7.40 20.74 -10.48
C THR A 26 8.19 21.31 -11.65
N ALA A 27 7.88 20.89 -12.88
CA ALA A 27 8.55 21.40 -14.08
C ALA A 27 8.30 22.90 -14.30
N SER A 28 7.08 23.39 -14.07
CA SER A 28 6.74 24.82 -14.14
C SER A 28 7.53 25.62 -13.10
N VAL A 29 7.65 25.11 -11.86
CA VAL A 29 8.45 25.75 -10.81
C VAL A 29 9.93 25.84 -11.19
N VAL A 30 10.50 24.74 -11.71
CA VAL A 30 11.92 24.71 -12.13
C VAL A 30 12.17 25.62 -13.33
N ALA A 31 11.23 25.69 -14.28
CA ALA A 31 11.33 26.59 -15.43
C ALA A 31 11.37 28.07 -15.01
N GLY A 32 10.67 28.43 -13.93
CA GLY A 32 10.72 29.75 -13.32
C GLY A 32 11.87 29.98 -12.32
N ASN A 33 12.95 29.19 -12.42
CA ASN A 33 14.12 29.20 -11.52
C ASN A 33 13.79 28.95 -10.04
N GLY A 34 12.65 28.33 -9.74
CA GLY A 34 12.28 27.91 -8.39
C GLY A 34 12.82 26.53 -8.02
N THR A 35 12.75 26.19 -6.74
CA THR A 35 13.15 24.88 -6.21
C THR A 35 12.00 24.23 -5.45
N VAL A 36 11.89 22.91 -5.56
CA VAL A 36 10.92 22.11 -4.79
C VAL A 36 11.69 21.43 -3.66
N HIS A 37 11.34 21.76 -2.42
CA HIS A 37 12.03 21.29 -1.22
C HIS A 37 11.45 19.97 -0.71
N ARG A 38 10.13 19.82 -0.81
CA ARG A 38 9.40 18.68 -0.26
C ARG A 38 8.13 18.47 -1.07
N THR A 39 7.87 17.21 -1.41
CA THR A 39 6.64 16.78 -2.07
C THR A 39 6.14 15.55 -1.33
N GLU A 40 4.91 15.61 -0.85
CA GLU A 40 4.28 14.52 -0.12
C GLU A 40 2.89 14.23 -0.72
N ASP A 41 2.67 12.95 -0.99
CA ASP A 41 1.38 12.40 -1.36
C ASP A 41 0.77 11.75 -0.11
N TRP A 42 -0.31 12.33 0.41
CA TRP A 42 -1.05 11.81 1.59
C TRP A 42 -2.20 10.87 1.20
N GLY A 43 -2.31 10.55 -0.09
CA GLY A 43 -3.30 9.67 -0.66
C GLY A 43 -4.74 10.18 -0.51
N ARG A 44 -5.68 9.22 -0.63
CA ARG A 44 -7.11 9.48 -0.53
C ARG A 44 -7.56 9.47 0.92
N ARG A 45 -8.13 10.60 1.37
CA ARG A 45 -8.60 10.79 2.74
C ARG A 45 -10.06 11.22 2.77
N GLN A 46 -10.75 10.86 3.84
CA GLN A 46 -12.13 11.29 4.10
C GLN A 46 -12.14 12.77 4.49
N LEU A 47 -13.01 13.55 3.86
CA LEU A 47 -13.24 14.95 4.20
C LEU A 47 -14.09 15.05 5.47
N ALA A 48 -13.82 16.08 6.30
CA ALA A 48 -14.62 16.36 7.48
C ALA A 48 -16.06 16.77 7.14
N TYR A 49 -16.27 17.37 5.96
CA TYR A 49 -17.56 17.75 5.42
C TYR A 49 -17.51 17.68 3.89
N PRO A 50 -18.66 17.47 3.22
CA PRO A 50 -18.67 17.33 1.78
C PRO A 50 -18.35 18.66 1.08
N ILE A 51 -17.45 18.60 0.09
CA ILE A 51 -17.13 19.72 -0.80
C ILE A 51 -17.60 19.31 -2.19
N ASN A 52 -18.45 20.12 -2.83
CA ASN A 52 -19.03 19.77 -4.15
C ASN A 52 -19.68 18.37 -4.18
N LYS A 53 -20.34 17.96 -3.06
CA LYS A 53 -20.94 16.63 -2.84
C LYS A 53 -19.95 15.45 -2.73
N ILE A 54 -18.65 15.73 -2.70
CA ILE A 54 -17.60 14.72 -2.57
C ILE A 54 -17.24 14.55 -1.10
N HIS A 55 -17.00 13.30 -0.69
CA HIS A 55 -16.71 12.93 0.70
C HIS A 55 -15.25 12.48 0.92
N LYS A 56 -14.51 12.22 -0.16
CA LYS A 56 -13.10 11.82 -0.12
C LYS A 56 -12.32 12.65 -1.12
N ALA A 57 -11.11 13.05 -0.79
CA ALA A 57 -10.22 13.74 -1.73
C ALA A 57 -8.82 13.15 -1.65
N HIS A 58 -8.08 13.28 -2.73
CA HIS A 58 -6.66 12.97 -2.75
C HIS A 58 -5.88 14.22 -2.32
N TYR A 59 -5.07 14.11 -1.27
CA TYR A 59 -4.33 15.23 -0.69
C TYR A 59 -2.87 15.22 -1.13
N ILE A 60 -2.40 16.37 -1.60
CA ILE A 60 -1.00 16.56 -1.97
C ILE A 60 -0.49 17.81 -1.27
N LEU A 61 0.73 17.69 -0.75
CA LEU A 61 1.49 18.78 -0.15
C LEU A 61 2.75 19.02 -0.97
N MET A 62 3.03 20.28 -1.27
CA MET A 62 4.24 20.70 -1.96
C MET A 62 4.84 21.94 -1.29
N ASN A 63 6.11 21.88 -0.92
CA ASN A 63 6.87 23.03 -0.45
C ASN A 63 7.79 23.50 -1.57
N VAL A 64 7.57 24.74 -1.98
CA VAL A 64 8.27 25.34 -3.12
C VAL A 64 8.91 26.65 -2.71
N GLU A 65 10.02 26.96 -3.34
CA GLU A 65 10.61 28.28 -3.36
C GLU A 65 10.48 28.83 -4.77
N CYS A 66 9.73 29.90 -4.94
CA CYS A 66 9.50 30.49 -6.26
C CYS A 66 9.33 32.01 -6.21
N GLY A 67 9.36 32.62 -7.39
CA GLY A 67 8.96 34.02 -7.61
C GLY A 67 7.45 34.20 -7.52
N GLN A 68 7.00 35.46 -7.48
CA GLN A 68 5.56 35.77 -7.44
C GLN A 68 4.86 35.38 -8.76
N ASP A 69 5.51 35.60 -9.91
CA ASP A 69 4.92 35.34 -11.23
C ASP A 69 4.55 33.85 -11.40
N VAL A 70 5.47 32.95 -11.03
CA VAL A 70 5.26 31.50 -11.04
C VAL A 70 4.14 31.09 -10.08
N LEU A 71 4.04 31.75 -8.92
CA LEU A 71 2.98 31.47 -7.97
C LEU A 71 1.60 31.85 -8.53
N ASP A 72 1.51 32.98 -9.22
CA ASP A 72 0.26 33.46 -9.82
C ASP A 72 -0.17 32.56 -10.99
N GLU A 73 0.79 32.03 -11.76
CA GLU A 73 0.55 31.02 -12.78
C GLU A 73 0.04 29.70 -12.17
N LEU A 74 0.67 29.22 -11.09
CA LEU A 74 0.20 28.02 -10.38
C LEU A 74 -1.21 28.21 -9.82
N ASN A 75 -1.50 29.35 -9.19
CA ASN A 75 -2.83 29.67 -8.69
C ASN A 75 -3.88 29.68 -9.80
N SER A 76 -3.54 30.27 -10.95
CA SER A 76 -4.40 30.25 -12.14
C SER A 76 -4.64 28.83 -12.62
N THR A 77 -3.59 28.01 -12.69
CA THR A 77 -3.69 26.63 -13.13
C THR A 77 -4.54 25.78 -12.19
N PHE A 78 -4.43 25.98 -10.87
CA PHE A 78 -5.31 25.31 -9.90
C PHE A 78 -6.77 25.74 -10.04
N ARG A 79 -7.01 27.02 -10.37
CA ARG A 79 -8.36 27.55 -10.55
C ARG A 79 -9.06 27.00 -11.79
N TYR A 80 -8.32 26.82 -12.88
CA TYR A 80 -8.87 26.34 -14.16
C TYR A 80 -8.84 24.81 -14.31
N ASN A 81 -8.24 24.10 -13.36
CA ASN A 81 -8.21 22.65 -13.38
C ASN A 81 -9.38 22.08 -12.56
N ASP A 82 -10.38 21.54 -13.25
CA ASP A 82 -11.56 20.92 -12.63
C ASP A 82 -11.24 19.72 -11.74
N ALA A 83 -10.08 19.08 -11.91
CA ALA A 83 -9.63 18.00 -11.03
C ALA A 83 -9.30 18.51 -9.62
N VAL A 84 -8.91 19.78 -9.47
CA VAL A 84 -8.56 20.39 -8.18
C VAL A 84 -9.80 20.99 -7.54
N ILE A 85 -10.26 20.40 -6.43
CA ILE A 85 -11.49 20.86 -5.75
C ILE A 85 -11.22 22.01 -4.78
N ARG A 86 -9.99 22.12 -4.26
CA ARG A 86 -9.57 23.19 -3.37
C ARG A 86 -8.05 23.26 -3.33
N SER A 87 -7.51 24.47 -3.34
CA SER A 87 -6.09 24.75 -3.12
C SER A 87 -5.93 25.77 -1.99
N MET A 88 -4.80 25.71 -1.29
CA MET A 88 -4.39 26.65 -0.27
C MET A 88 -2.90 26.89 -0.39
N VAL A 89 -2.52 28.15 -0.51
CA VAL A 89 -1.13 28.60 -0.53
C VAL A 89 -0.82 29.34 0.76
N ILE A 90 0.23 28.92 1.45
CA ILE A 90 0.69 29.51 2.70
C ILE A 90 2.11 30.00 2.51
N ARG A 91 2.38 31.27 2.84
CA ARG A 91 3.74 31.79 2.85
C ARG A 91 4.50 31.25 4.07
N ARG A 92 5.69 30.69 3.84
CA ARG A 92 6.61 30.23 4.89
C ARG A 92 7.80 31.19 5.01
N LYS A 93 8.44 31.18 6.18
CA LYS A 93 9.65 31.97 6.44
C LYS A 93 10.88 31.27 5.88
N ASP A 94 10.93 29.94 6.03
CA ASP A 94 12.08 29.11 5.69
C ASP A 94 11.66 27.89 4.84
N ALA A 95 12.65 27.24 4.22
CA ALA A 95 12.47 25.98 3.51
C ALA A 95 12.18 24.84 4.50
N VAL A 96 10.97 24.27 4.42
CA VAL A 96 10.59 23.12 5.24
C VAL A 96 10.88 21.85 4.46
N THR A 97 11.92 21.12 4.87
CA THR A 97 12.39 19.88 4.24
C THR A 97 12.04 18.61 5.01
N GLY A 98 11.74 18.72 6.31
CA GLY A 98 11.37 17.56 7.13
C GLY A 98 10.00 17.00 6.78
N GLU A 99 9.77 15.71 7.01
CA GLU A 99 8.47 15.07 6.77
C GLU A 99 7.35 15.66 7.63
N SER A 100 6.14 15.79 7.07
CA SER A 100 4.97 16.24 7.80
C SER A 100 4.54 15.22 8.87
N PRO A 101 3.87 15.67 9.95
CA PRO A 101 3.28 14.76 10.94
C PRO A 101 2.29 13.77 10.33
N ILE A 102 1.62 14.13 9.23
CA ILE A 102 0.65 13.29 8.55
C ILE A 102 1.33 12.13 7.83
N MET A 103 2.42 12.40 7.10
CA MET A 103 3.22 11.34 6.46
C MET A 103 3.87 10.40 7.48
N LYS A 104 4.35 10.93 8.61
CA LYS A 104 4.91 10.10 9.68
C LYS A 104 3.88 9.11 10.25
N LEU A 105 2.65 9.60 10.46
CA LEU A 105 1.57 8.75 10.95
C LEU A 105 1.20 7.67 9.90
N GLU A 106 1.05 8.07 8.65
CA GLU A 106 0.67 7.16 7.56
C GLU A 106 1.74 6.11 7.29
N ASN A 107 3.02 6.47 7.31
CA ASN A 107 4.12 5.52 7.17
C ASN A 107 4.15 4.52 8.33
N SER A 108 3.89 4.98 9.56
CA SER A 108 3.78 4.09 10.73
C SER A 108 2.60 3.12 10.58
N GLU A 109 1.42 3.61 10.19
CA GLU A 109 0.23 2.79 10.00
C GLU A 109 0.39 1.77 8.86
N ARG A 110 1.01 2.19 7.75
CA ARG A 110 1.36 1.29 6.63
C ARG A 110 2.35 0.21 7.08
N ALA A 111 3.39 0.58 7.83
CA ALA A 111 4.38 -0.36 8.34
C ALA A 111 3.76 -1.40 9.29
N ASP A 112 2.86 -0.97 10.19
CA ASP A 112 2.15 -1.86 11.11
C ASP A 112 1.23 -2.83 10.38
N LYS A 113 0.53 -2.34 9.33
CA LYS A 113 -0.33 -3.16 8.49
C LYS A 113 0.47 -4.21 7.73
N GLU A 114 1.57 -3.82 7.10
CA GLU A 114 2.47 -4.76 6.41
C GLU A 114 3.07 -5.80 7.36
N ALA A 115 3.48 -5.40 8.56
CA ALA A 115 4.01 -6.33 9.56
C ALA A 115 2.94 -7.37 9.98
N ARG A 116 1.68 -6.94 10.14
CA ARG A 116 0.56 -7.83 10.43
C ARG A 116 0.25 -8.77 9.27
N GLU A 117 0.26 -8.28 8.04
CA GLU A 117 0.04 -9.09 6.84
C GLU A 117 1.14 -10.13 6.66
N ARG A 118 2.41 -9.78 6.85
CA ARG A 118 3.54 -10.73 6.83
C ARG A 118 3.40 -11.80 7.91
N ARG A 119 3.02 -11.41 9.14
CA ARG A 119 2.78 -12.37 10.23
C ARG A 119 1.62 -13.32 9.91
N ASN A 120 0.53 -12.80 9.35
CA ASN A 120 -0.62 -13.60 8.97
C ASN A 120 -0.29 -14.55 7.81
N ALA A 121 0.47 -14.09 6.81
CA ALA A 121 0.93 -14.91 5.70
C ALA A 121 1.89 -16.01 6.17
N ALA A 122 2.82 -15.69 7.09
CA ALA A 122 3.70 -16.68 7.69
C ALA A 122 2.94 -17.74 8.50
N LYS A 123 1.92 -17.33 9.26
CA LYS A 123 1.05 -18.25 9.99
C LYS A 123 0.25 -19.16 9.04
N ALA A 124 -0.35 -18.60 8.00
CA ALA A 124 -1.08 -19.36 7.00
C ALA A 124 -0.18 -20.35 6.22
N ALA A 125 1.07 -19.96 5.94
CA ALA A 125 2.06 -20.86 5.33
C ALA A 125 2.47 -21.99 6.27
N ALA A 126 2.64 -21.71 7.56
CA ALA A 126 2.94 -22.71 8.58
C ALA A 126 1.76 -23.68 8.81
N ASP A 127 0.52 -23.16 8.88
CA ASP A 127 -0.69 -23.98 9.01
C ASP A 127 -0.90 -24.86 7.77
N LYS A 128 -0.60 -24.35 6.57
CA LYS A 128 -0.64 -25.14 5.33
C LYS A 128 0.47 -26.19 5.28
N ALA A 129 1.69 -25.86 5.67
CA ALA A 129 2.80 -26.81 5.74
C ALA A 129 2.52 -27.92 6.76
N LYS A 130 1.90 -27.56 7.89
CA LYS A 130 1.47 -28.51 8.91
C LYS A 130 0.35 -29.42 8.38
N ALA A 131 -0.68 -28.89 7.74
CA ALA A 131 -1.74 -29.70 7.14
C ALA A 131 -1.24 -30.65 6.04
N VAL A 132 -0.23 -30.24 5.26
CA VAL A 132 0.41 -31.12 4.26
C VAL A 132 1.28 -32.19 4.93
N ALA A 133 1.92 -31.88 6.06
CA ALA A 133 2.66 -32.87 6.85
C ALA A 133 1.72 -33.87 7.54
N ASP A 134 0.65 -33.39 8.19
CA ASP A 134 -0.39 -34.23 8.81
C ASP A 134 -1.05 -35.14 7.75
N ALA A 135 -1.38 -34.63 6.55
CA ALA A 135 -1.95 -35.46 5.48
C ALA A 135 -0.95 -36.50 4.92
N ALA A 136 0.34 -36.17 4.84
CA ALA A 136 1.37 -37.10 4.41
C ALA A 136 1.74 -38.14 5.48
N GLU A 137 1.49 -37.84 6.76
CA GLU A 137 1.59 -38.81 7.85
C GLU A 137 0.36 -39.74 7.86
N GLU A 138 -0.85 -39.22 7.64
CA GLU A 138 -2.08 -40.03 7.50
C GLU A 138 -2.02 -40.98 6.29
N GLU A 139 -1.52 -40.53 5.13
CA GLU A 139 -1.34 -41.40 3.95
C GLU A 139 -0.29 -42.51 4.20
N LYS A 140 0.78 -42.20 4.94
CA LYS A 140 1.78 -43.21 5.33
C LYS A 140 1.23 -44.17 6.37
N GLU A 141 0.41 -43.72 7.30
CA GLU A 141 -0.24 -44.59 8.29
C GLU A 141 -1.27 -45.52 7.61
N SER A 142 -1.98 -45.05 6.58
CA SER A 142 -2.88 -45.90 5.79
C SER A 142 -2.14 -46.91 4.91
N ASP A 143 -1.06 -46.50 4.24
CA ASP A 143 -0.24 -47.42 3.42
C ASP A 143 0.45 -48.49 4.28
N VAL A 144 0.87 -48.12 5.49
CA VAL A 144 1.44 -49.09 6.43
C VAL A 144 0.35 -50.03 6.95
N ALA A 145 -0.84 -49.53 7.30
CA ALA A 145 -1.97 -50.34 7.76
C ALA A 145 -2.45 -51.35 6.70
N GLU A 146 -2.48 -50.96 5.42
CA GLU A 146 -2.83 -51.84 4.30
C GLU A 146 -1.75 -52.91 4.06
N ALA A 147 -0.46 -52.53 4.18
CA ALA A 147 0.65 -53.48 4.07
C ALA A 147 0.73 -54.49 5.24
N VAL A 148 0.41 -54.12 6.48
CA VAL A 148 0.31 -55.11 7.58
C VAL A 148 -0.89 -56.03 7.42
N ALA A 149 -2.00 -55.55 6.86
CA ALA A 149 -3.17 -56.39 6.59
C ALA A 149 -2.91 -57.42 5.48
N GLU A 150 -2.19 -57.04 4.41
CA GLU A 150 -1.79 -58.01 3.37
C GLU A 150 -0.80 -59.06 3.88
N VAL A 151 0.14 -58.66 4.76
CA VAL A 151 1.10 -59.60 5.36
C VAL A 151 0.43 -60.54 6.37
N GLU A 152 -0.58 -60.09 7.13
CA GLU A 152 -1.35 -60.97 8.03
C GLU A 152 -2.17 -62.02 7.26
N VAL A 153 -2.70 -61.67 6.07
CA VAL A 153 -3.43 -62.60 5.20
C VAL A 153 -2.50 -63.65 4.57
N GLU A 154 -1.29 -63.28 4.15
CA GLU A 154 -0.29 -64.25 3.63
C GLU A 154 0.24 -65.20 4.72
N VAL A 155 0.33 -64.74 5.98
CA VAL A 155 0.78 -65.58 7.11
C VAL A 155 -0.30 -66.60 7.52
N GLU A 156 -1.59 -66.26 7.42
CA GLU A 156 -2.68 -67.22 7.61
C GLU A 156 -2.67 -68.31 6.52
N GLU A 157 -2.50 -67.95 5.24
CA GLU A 157 -2.45 -68.93 4.13
C GLU A 157 -1.25 -69.89 4.23
N GLN A 158 -0.09 -69.43 4.69
CA GLN A 158 1.07 -70.30 4.90
C GLN A 158 0.92 -71.23 6.11
N SER A 159 0.15 -70.83 7.13
CA SER A 159 -0.13 -71.66 8.31
C SER A 159 -1.13 -72.80 8.04
N ASP A 160 -1.99 -72.65 7.03
CA ASP A 160 -2.90 -73.70 6.56
C ASP A 160 -2.22 -74.66 5.56
N ALA A 161 -1.15 -74.24 4.87
CA ALA A 161 -0.39 -75.08 3.94
C ALA A 161 0.55 -76.09 4.62
N ASP A 162 1.05 -75.83 5.83
CA ASP A 162 1.93 -76.76 6.59
C ASP A 162 1.14 -77.88 7.33
N LYS A 163 -0.20 -77.88 7.23
CA LYS A 163 -1.07 -78.95 7.78
C LYS A 163 -1.50 -80.00 6.74
N GLY A 164 -1.08 -79.86 5.49
CA GLY A 164 -1.42 -80.77 4.39
C GLY A 164 -0.30 -81.76 4.06
N GLU A 165 -0.25 -82.84 4.83
CA GLU A 165 0.49 -84.08 4.59
C GLU A 165 0.15 -84.74 3.23
#